data_AF-U5N3H6-F1
#
_entry.id   AF-U5N3H6-F1
#
_cell.length_a   1.000
_cell.length_b   1.000
_cell.length_c   1.000
_cell.angle_alpha   90.00
_cell.angle_beta   90.00
_cell.angle_gamma   90.00
#
_symmetry.space_group_name_H-M   'P 1'
#
loop_
_entity.id
_entity.type
_entity.pdbx_description
1 polymer ?
#
loop_
_entity_poly.entity_id
_entity_poly.type
_entity_poly.pdbx_seq_one_letter_code
_entity_poly.pdbx_strand_id
1 'polypeptide(L)'
;MTAQRYITTERLDIYKKNLKVKPSQVMAAYHWNKALAGALLPAMQCLEVTLRNALNTAIQSFPPAGAKGLWDTNANWVTSLPKYMGDTRINPAERYQRARTPRDRQDAAGYKVDRWGNRLLARTLSEENQVAMAKSQISKEGKKPTPDRIISGLTFGFWTTLLTDMYEDNQSDRLLWPALTSHVFPNAPAGFTRTDICKAFFQIKELRNRLSHHEAVWKFHQRDPVTGKTDYSKPVYGTQASCSLLRKHYDDILEMIGWMSPDRKANFLSHSGNLRFYALCSVDGLNSYIAPEKIKAQIKVSRGGKGISRLIRILEKNEFIRIVKEGQTVLTIGNDNSIAIL
;
A
#
# COMPACT_ATOMS: atom_id res chain seq x y z
N MET A 1 9.81 -35.91 2.58
CA MET A 1 10.20 -34.70 3.33
C MET A 1 9.03 -33.73 3.32
N THR A 2 8.45 -33.40 4.47
CA THR A 2 7.26 -32.54 4.56
C THR A 2 7.61 -31.08 4.25
N ALA A 3 6.79 -30.41 3.43
CA ALA A 3 6.98 -29.01 3.00
C ALA A 3 7.12 -28.01 4.16
N GLN A 4 6.65 -28.37 5.37
CA GLN A 4 6.71 -27.57 6.60
C GLN A 4 8.14 -27.24 7.05
N ARG A 5 9.17 -28.02 6.69
CA ARG A 5 10.56 -27.76 7.14
C ARG A 5 11.14 -26.42 6.65
N TYR A 6 10.54 -25.84 5.61
CA TYR A 6 11.00 -24.57 5.02
C TYR A 6 10.20 -23.35 5.52
N ILE A 7 9.28 -23.56 6.48
CA ILE A 7 8.49 -22.49 7.09
C ILE A 7 8.66 -22.62 8.60
N THR A 8 9.02 -21.52 9.27
CA THR A 8 9.24 -21.56 10.71
C THR A 8 7.97 -21.96 11.45
N THR A 9 8.13 -22.71 12.54
CA THR A 9 7.00 -23.18 13.35
C THR A 9 6.16 -22.01 13.87
N GLU A 10 6.80 -20.91 14.26
CA GLU A 10 6.15 -19.69 14.73
C GLU A 10 5.23 -19.08 13.68
N ARG A 11 5.61 -19.14 12.38
CA ARG A 11 4.79 -18.65 11.26
C ARG A 11 3.56 -19.52 11.03
N LEU A 12 3.62 -20.82 11.33
CA LEU A 12 2.51 -21.77 11.15
C LEU A 12 1.62 -21.85 12.40
N ASP A 13 2.18 -21.66 13.59
CA ASP A 13 1.49 -21.80 14.86
C ASP A 13 0.36 -20.80 15.06
N ILE A 14 0.49 -19.60 14.50
CA ILE A 14 -0.55 -18.56 14.58
C ILE A 14 -1.87 -19.00 13.95
N TYR A 15 -1.86 -19.89 12.96
CA TYR A 15 -3.09 -20.39 12.35
C TYR A 15 -3.84 -21.29 13.33
N LYS A 16 -3.12 -22.16 14.05
CA LYS A 16 -3.71 -23.01 15.10
C LYS A 16 -4.20 -22.16 16.28
N LYS A 17 -3.35 -21.26 16.78
CA LYS A 17 -3.63 -20.46 17.99
C LYS A 17 -4.74 -19.44 17.74
N ASN A 18 -4.65 -18.68 16.65
CA ASN A 18 -5.54 -17.55 16.43
C ASN A 18 -6.80 -17.94 15.66
N LEU A 19 -6.72 -18.84 14.66
CA LEU A 19 -7.87 -19.25 13.85
C LEU A 19 -8.50 -20.58 14.28
N LYS A 20 -7.90 -21.30 15.24
CA LYS A 20 -8.36 -22.61 15.73
C LYS A 20 -8.45 -23.67 14.62
N VAL A 21 -7.59 -23.58 13.59
CA VAL A 21 -7.52 -24.61 12.54
C VAL A 21 -6.83 -25.87 13.06
N LYS A 22 -7.26 -27.05 12.57
CA LYS A 22 -6.62 -28.33 12.95
C LYS A 22 -5.19 -28.41 12.42
N PRO A 23 -4.27 -29.16 13.07
CA PRO A 23 -2.91 -29.34 12.57
C PRO A 23 -2.81 -29.77 11.10
N SER A 24 -3.69 -30.67 10.65
CA SER A 24 -3.77 -31.12 9.25
C SER A 24 -4.20 -30.03 8.26
N GLN A 25 -4.85 -28.96 8.73
CA GLN A 25 -5.40 -27.87 7.92
C GLN A 25 -4.46 -26.65 7.83
N VAL A 26 -3.39 -26.60 8.63
CA VAL A 26 -2.52 -25.42 8.76
C VAL A 26 -1.94 -24.99 7.42
N MET A 27 -1.46 -25.94 6.61
CA MET A 27 -0.90 -25.62 5.30
C MET A 27 -1.95 -25.04 4.35
N ALA A 28 -3.16 -25.59 4.33
CA ALA A 28 -4.26 -25.07 3.52
C ALA A 28 -4.66 -23.64 3.97
N ALA A 29 -4.72 -23.39 5.28
CA ALA A 29 -4.96 -22.05 5.83
C ALA A 29 -3.82 -21.06 5.49
N TYR A 30 -2.57 -21.53 5.47
CA TYR A 30 -1.42 -20.74 5.03
C TYR A 30 -1.51 -20.36 3.54
N HIS A 31 -1.98 -21.26 2.68
CA HIS A 31 -2.26 -20.96 1.27
C HIS A 31 -3.46 -20.01 1.09
N TRP A 32 -4.50 -20.13 1.91
CA TRP A 32 -5.58 -19.15 1.98
C TRP A 32 -5.04 -17.75 2.29
N ASN A 33 -4.14 -17.60 3.27
CA ASN A 33 -3.51 -16.32 3.55
C ASN A 33 -2.72 -15.76 2.36
N LYS A 34 -2.02 -16.61 1.60
CA LYS A 34 -1.33 -16.17 0.36
C LYS A 34 -2.32 -15.66 -0.69
N ALA A 35 -3.43 -16.36 -0.88
CA ALA A 35 -4.48 -15.93 -1.80
C ALA A 35 -5.11 -14.60 -1.35
N LEU A 36 -5.37 -14.46 -0.05
CA LEU A 36 -5.91 -13.25 0.57
C LEU A 36 -4.95 -12.06 0.43
N ALA A 37 -3.66 -12.27 0.69
CA ALA A 37 -2.59 -11.31 0.47
C ALA A 37 -2.52 -10.88 -1.01
N GLY A 38 -2.61 -11.83 -1.94
CA GLY A 38 -2.69 -11.54 -3.38
C GLY A 38 -3.90 -10.68 -3.75
N ALA A 39 -5.06 -10.95 -3.14
CA ALA A 39 -6.31 -10.21 -3.39
C ALA A 39 -6.31 -8.79 -2.78
N LEU A 40 -5.41 -8.47 -1.85
CA LEU A 40 -5.22 -7.12 -1.31
C LEU A 40 -4.43 -6.21 -2.26
N LEU A 41 -3.51 -6.77 -3.05
CA LEU A 41 -2.57 -6.01 -3.88
C LEU A 41 -3.26 -5.03 -4.85
N PRO A 42 -4.34 -5.37 -5.56
CA PRO A 42 -4.97 -4.45 -6.51
C PRO A 42 -5.45 -3.14 -5.86
N ALA A 43 -6.08 -3.22 -4.68
CA ALA A 43 -6.54 -2.02 -3.97
C ALA A 43 -5.36 -1.20 -3.43
N MET A 44 -4.33 -1.86 -2.91
CA MET A 44 -3.11 -1.20 -2.45
C MET A 44 -2.39 -0.43 -3.58
N GLN A 45 -2.26 -1.05 -4.75
CA GLN A 45 -1.67 -0.43 -5.93
C GLN A 45 -2.53 0.74 -6.42
N CYS A 46 -3.85 0.57 -6.44
CA CYS A 46 -4.78 1.64 -6.81
C CYS A 46 -4.62 2.85 -5.89
N LEU A 47 -4.57 2.64 -4.56
CA LEU A 47 -4.35 3.69 -3.58
C LEU A 47 -3.00 4.37 -3.75
N GLU A 48 -1.90 3.62 -3.86
CA GLU A 48 -0.55 4.17 -3.95
C GLU A 48 -0.37 5.04 -5.20
N VAL A 49 -0.85 4.58 -6.36
CA VAL A 49 -0.81 5.35 -7.60
C VAL A 49 -1.69 6.59 -7.50
N THR A 50 -2.87 6.47 -6.88
CA THR A 50 -3.79 7.61 -6.71
C THR A 50 -3.19 8.67 -5.80
N LEU A 51 -2.66 8.30 -4.63
CA LEU A 51 -2.01 9.24 -3.70
C LEU A 51 -0.81 9.94 -4.33
N ARG A 52 0.08 9.18 -4.96
CA ARG A 52 1.26 9.72 -5.65
C ARG A 52 0.85 10.76 -6.68
N ASN A 53 -0.10 10.42 -7.54
CA ASN A 53 -0.50 11.29 -8.64
C ASN A 53 -1.31 12.50 -8.15
N ALA A 54 -2.14 12.33 -7.10
CA ALA A 54 -2.87 13.43 -6.47
C ALA A 54 -1.91 14.45 -5.85
N LEU A 55 -0.93 14.00 -5.07
CA LEU A 55 0.12 14.87 -4.51
C LEU A 55 0.93 15.56 -5.61
N ASN A 56 1.41 14.80 -6.59
CA ASN A 56 2.20 15.35 -7.69
C ASN A 56 1.43 16.41 -8.50
N THR A 57 0.15 16.16 -8.80
CA THR A 57 -0.69 17.09 -9.55
C THR A 57 -1.01 18.34 -8.73
N ALA A 58 -1.33 18.17 -7.44
CA ALA A 58 -1.65 19.27 -6.54
C ALA A 58 -0.45 20.21 -6.36
N ILE A 59 0.76 19.67 -6.15
CA ILE A 59 1.99 20.46 -6.03
C ILE A 59 2.26 21.29 -7.29
N GLN A 60 2.07 20.68 -8.47
CA GLN A 60 2.37 21.35 -9.74
C GLN A 60 1.30 22.35 -10.18
N SER A 61 0.03 22.08 -9.88
CA SER A 61 -1.10 22.88 -10.37
C SER A 61 -1.53 23.95 -9.37
N PHE A 62 -1.35 23.69 -8.08
CA PHE A 62 -1.79 24.56 -6.98
C PHE A 62 -0.67 24.73 -5.94
N PRO A 63 0.53 25.18 -6.34
CA PRO A 63 1.67 25.25 -5.43
C PRO A 63 1.40 26.16 -4.23
N PRO A 64 1.87 25.80 -3.02
CA PRO A 64 1.83 26.68 -1.86
C PRO A 64 2.50 28.03 -2.17
N ALA A 65 1.84 29.15 -1.88
CA ALA A 65 2.29 30.47 -2.30
C ALA A 65 3.68 30.83 -1.72
N GLY A 66 3.96 30.40 -0.49
CA GLY A 66 5.23 30.62 0.19
C GLY A 66 6.37 29.72 -0.30
N ALA A 67 6.10 28.71 -1.13
CA ALA A 67 7.14 27.83 -1.67
C ALA A 67 8.08 28.54 -2.68
N LYS A 68 7.65 29.68 -3.22
CA LYS A 68 8.37 30.39 -4.29
C LYS A 68 9.81 30.72 -3.88
N GLY A 69 10.77 30.19 -4.63
CA GLY A 69 12.20 30.40 -4.41
C GLY A 69 12.82 29.56 -3.30
N LEU A 70 12.04 28.71 -2.62
CA LEU A 70 12.51 27.81 -1.56
C LEU A 70 12.76 26.40 -2.10
N TRP A 71 11.83 25.89 -2.90
CA TRP A 71 11.91 24.60 -3.58
C TRP A 71 11.11 24.65 -4.89
N ASP A 72 11.42 23.76 -5.83
CA ASP A 72 10.74 23.76 -7.13
C ASP A 72 9.33 23.21 -7.00
N THR A 73 8.36 23.86 -7.62
CA THR A 73 6.98 23.37 -7.63
C THR A 73 6.60 22.71 -8.96
N ASN A 74 7.52 22.64 -9.92
CA ASN A 74 7.37 21.85 -11.14
C ASN A 74 7.76 20.37 -10.87
N ALA A 75 7.89 19.56 -11.92
CA ALA A 75 8.25 18.14 -11.82
C ALA A 75 9.50 17.86 -10.93
N ASN A 76 10.44 18.81 -10.79
CA ASN A 76 11.63 18.66 -9.96
C ASN A 76 11.39 18.73 -8.44
N TRP A 77 10.17 19.07 -7.99
CA TRP A 77 9.78 19.16 -6.58
C TRP A 77 10.20 17.92 -5.78
N VAL A 78 10.09 16.74 -6.39
CA VAL A 78 10.41 15.45 -5.76
C VAL A 78 11.88 15.37 -5.31
N THR A 79 12.75 16.22 -5.85
CA THR A 79 14.15 16.32 -5.47
C THR A 79 14.47 17.56 -4.64
N SER A 80 13.84 18.70 -4.95
CA SER A 80 14.14 19.98 -4.30
C SER A 80 13.42 20.15 -2.97
N LEU A 81 12.19 19.67 -2.81
CA LEU A 81 11.47 19.71 -1.53
C LEU A 81 12.19 18.88 -0.45
N PRO A 82 12.52 17.59 -0.65
CA PRO A 82 13.28 16.83 0.37
C PRO A 82 14.63 17.46 0.72
N LYS A 83 15.31 18.07 -0.27
CA LYS A 83 16.56 18.81 -0.04
C LYS A 83 16.32 20.05 0.82
N TYR A 84 15.31 20.86 0.49
CA TYR A 84 14.91 22.03 1.28
C TYR A 84 14.58 21.63 2.73
N MET A 85 13.86 20.54 2.92
CA MET A 85 13.58 19.98 4.26
C MET A 85 14.85 19.58 5.00
N GLY A 86 15.79 18.91 4.34
CA GLY A 86 17.09 18.56 4.93
C GLY A 86 17.91 19.79 5.32
N ASP A 87 17.93 20.81 4.45
CA ASP A 87 18.71 22.03 4.65
C ASP A 87 18.12 22.94 5.75
N THR A 88 16.81 22.85 6.01
CA THR A 88 16.12 23.63 7.05
C THR A 88 16.00 22.92 8.39
N ARG A 89 15.88 21.57 8.40
CA ARG A 89 15.64 20.80 9.64
C ARG A 89 16.88 20.17 10.24
N ILE A 90 17.96 20.01 9.48
CA ILE A 90 19.23 19.49 9.99
C ILE A 90 20.15 20.68 10.29
N ASN A 91 20.75 20.69 11.48
CA ASN A 91 21.73 21.71 11.83
C ASN A 91 22.85 21.75 10.75
N PRO A 92 23.24 22.92 10.23
CA PRO A 92 24.28 23.03 9.20
C PRO A 92 25.61 22.33 9.54
N ALA A 93 26.00 22.26 10.82
CA ALA A 93 27.20 21.57 11.26
C ALA A 93 27.11 20.04 11.12
N GLU A 94 25.91 19.48 11.23
CA GLU A 94 25.65 18.03 11.05
C GLU A 94 25.30 17.69 9.60
N ARG A 95 24.70 18.64 8.89
CA ARG A 95 24.25 18.48 7.50
C ARG A 95 25.42 18.27 6.55
N TYR A 96 26.52 18.99 6.74
CA TYR A 96 27.63 19.07 5.79
C TYR A 96 28.94 18.55 6.38
N GLN A 97 29.75 17.89 5.54
CA GLN A 97 31.05 17.38 5.95
C GLN A 97 32.05 18.52 6.17
N ARG A 98 32.76 18.49 7.30
CA ARG A 98 33.89 19.38 7.58
C ARG A 98 35.17 18.86 6.90
N ALA A 99 35.96 19.78 6.36
CA ALA A 99 37.30 19.44 5.89
C ALA A 99 38.16 18.97 7.07
N ARG A 100 38.96 17.92 6.86
CA ARG A 100 39.87 17.38 7.89
C ARG A 100 41.31 17.79 7.62
N THR A 101 41.62 18.09 6.36
CA THR A 101 42.97 18.48 5.93
C THR A 101 42.92 19.66 4.97
N PRO A 102 43.99 20.46 4.87
CA PRO A 102 44.07 21.55 3.88
C PRO A 102 44.00 21.08 2.41
N ARG A 103 44.17 19.76 2.15
CA ARG A 103 44.05 19.16 0.82
C ARG A 103 42.61 18.91 0.39
N ASP A 104 41.66 18.90 1.33
CA ASP A 104 40.25 18.78 0.99
C ASP A 104 39.78 20.03 0.24
N ARG A 105 39.11 19.87 -0.90
CA ARG A 105 38.43 21.00 -1.55
C ARG A 105 37.32 21.50 -0.61
N GLN A 106 37.39 22.76 -0.22
CA GLN A 106 36.52 23.33 0.82
C GLN A 106 36.11 24.77 0.51
N ASP A 107 35.01 25.22 1.11
CA ASP A 107 34.56 26.61 1.06
C ASP A 107 35.20 27.47 2.16
N ALA A 108 34.93 28.79 2.15
CA ALA A 108 35.44 29.74 3.13
C ALA A 108 35.01 29.43 4.58
N ALA A 109 33.95 28.66 4.76
CA ALA A 109 33.45 28.25 6.07
C ALA A 109 34.04 26.91 6.54
N GLY A 110 34.93 26.27 5.77
CA GLY A 110 35.62 25.02 6.13
C GLY A 110 34.80 23.74 5.89
N TYR A 111 33.78 23.81 5.02
CA TYR A 111 33.02 22.63 4.61
C TYR A 111 33.58 22.04 3.32
N LYS A 112 33.64 20.71 3.23
CA LYS A 112 34.06 20.02 2.01
C LYS A 112 33.08 20.30 0.89
N VAL A 113 33.60 20.57 -0.31
CA VAL A 113 32.80 20.79 -1.51
C VAL A 113 33.18 19.84 -2.64
N ASP A 114 32.21 19.53 -3.49
CA ASP A 114 32.42 18.75 -4.71
C ASP A 114 33.15 19.56 -5.80
N ARG A 115 33.27 18.98 -7.00
CA ARG A 115 33.92 19.64 -8.15
C ARG A 115 33.15 20.83 -8.73
N TRP A 116 31.89 20.99 -8.35
CA TRP A 116 31.01 22.07 -8.78
C TRP A 116 30.83 23.13 -7.68
N GLY A 117 31.50 22.96 -6.53
CA GLY A 117 31.43 23.89 -5.40
C GLY A 117 30.28 23.64 -4.42
N ASN A 118 29.50 22.56 -4.58
CA ASN A 118 28.43 22.25 -3.63
C ASN A 118 28.98 21.53 -2.40
N ARG A 119 28.51 21.91 -1.21
CA ARG A 119 28.89 21.24 0.04
C ARG A 119 28.50 19.76 0.02
N LEU A 120 29.42 18.90 0.45
CA LEU A 120 29.19 17.46 0.57
C LEU A 120 28.32 17.16 1.79
N LEU A 121 27.27 16.35 1.60
CA LEU A 121 26.33 15.97 2.65
C LEU A 121 26.98 14.95 3.61
N ALA A 122 26.81 15.18 4.91
CA ALA A 122 27.17 14.25 5.98
C ALA A 122 25.94 13.54 6.54
N ARG A 123 24.85 14.29 6.76
CA ARG A 123 23.57 13.78 7.26
C ARG A 123 22.43 14.16 6.32
N THR A 124 21.54 13.23 6.04
CA THR A 124 20.37 13.38 5.16
C THR A 124 19.10 12.92 5.85
N LEU A 125 17.96 13.45 5.41
CA LEU A 125 16.65 12.92 5.78
C LEU A 125 16.37 11.60 5.03
N SER A 126 15.41 10.82 5.55
CA SER A 126 15.01 9.55 4.93
C SER A 126 14.50 9.75 3.50
N GLU A 127 13.74 10.82 3.26
CA GLU A 127 13.14 11.15 1.97
C GLU A 127 14.22 11.46 0.93
N GLU A 128 15.27 12.18 1.32
CA GLU A 128 16.43 12.44 0.45
C GLU A 128 17.13 11.14 0.07
N ASN A 129 17.32 10.22 1.04
CA ASN A 129 17.92 8.92 0.78
C ASN A 129 17.06 8.07 -0.16
N GLN A 130 15.73 8.07 0.01
CA GLN A 130 14.81 7.36 -0.87
C GLN A 130 14.88 7.91 -2.31
N VAL A 131 14.94 9.23 -2.48
CA VAL A 131 15.11 9.88 -3.79
C VAL A 131 16.47 9.55 -4.41
N ALA A 132 17.55 9.58 -3.62
CA ALA A 132 18.89 9.23 -4.08
C ALA A 132 18.98 7.75 -4.50
N MET A 133 18.36 6.85 -3.73
CA MET A 133 18.27 5.42 -4.05
C MET A 133 17.48 5.20 -5.35
N ALA A 134 16.33 5.86 -5.53
CA ALA A 134 15.56 5.79 -6.76
C ALA A 134 16.39 6.25 -7.98
N LYS A 135 17.08 7.40 -7.87
CA LYS A 135 17.99 7.91 -8.91
C LYS A 135 19.12 6.93 -9.25
N SER A 136 19.72 6.33 -8.22
CA SER A 136 20.80 5.35 -8.36
C SER A 136 20.32 4.09 -9.09
N GLN A 137 19.16 3.55 -8.69
CA GLN A 137 18.58 2.37 -9.30
C GLN A 137 18.23 2.60 -10.78
N ILE A 138 17.60 3.73 -11.10
CA ILE A 138 17.28 4.10 -12.48
C ILE A 138 18.55 4.21 -13.34
N SER A 139 19.60 4.85 -12.80
CA SER A 139 20.88 4.97 -13.49
C SER A 139 21.57 3.61 -13.71
N LYS A 140 21.51 2.70 -12.73
CA LYS A 140 22.04 1.33 -12.84
C LYS A 140 21.34 0.52 -13.93
N GLU A 141 20.08 0.82 -14.23
CA GLU A 141 19.34 0.24 -15.36
C GLU A 141 19.68 0.89 -16.71
N GLY A 142 20.68 1.79 -16.77
CA GLY A 142 21.05 2.50 -17.99
C GLY A 142 20.07 3.59 -18.42
N LYS A 143 19.14 3.98 -17.54
CA LYS A 143 18.08 4.96 -17.82
C LYS A 143 18.46 6.32 -17.22
N LYS A 144 18.13 7.40 -17.93
CA LYS A 144 18.21 8.77 -17.37
C LYS A 144 17.21 8.91 -16.20
N PRO A 145 17.62 9.40 -15.02
CA PRO A 145 16.74 9.61 -13.86
C PRO A 145 15.89 10.89 -14.04
N THR A 146 14.87 10.81 -14.89
CA THR A 146 13.89 11.89 -15.06
C THR A 146 12.98 12.01 -13.82
N PRO A 147 12.37 13.19 -13.57
CA PRO A 147 11.46 13.36 -12.44
C PRO A 147 10.34 12.34 -12.39
N ASP A 148 9.68 12.05 -13.51
CA ASP A 148 8.60 11.04 -13.57
C ASP A 148 9.08 9.64 -13.21
N ARG A 149 10.30 9.26 -13.64
CA ARG A 149 10.89 7.98 -13.28
C ARG A 149 11.19 7.92 -11.77
N ILE A 150 11.69 9.01 -11.20
CA ILE A 150 11.94 9.11 -9.76
C ILE A 150 10.62 8.99 -9.00
N ILE A 151 9.61 9.79 -9.36
CA ILE A 151 8.25 9.73 -8.79
C ILE A 151 7.70 8.30 -8.88
N SER A 152 7.83 7.65 -10.03
CA SER A 152 7.34 6.27 -10.20
C SER A 152 8.09 5.22 -9.38
N GLY A 153 9.36 5.47 -9.05
CA GLY A 153 10.23 4.55 -8.31
C GLY A 153 10.20 4.73 -6.79
N LEU A 154 9.51 5.74 -6.28
CA LEU A 154 9.35 5.97 -4.84
C LEU A 154 8.24 5.09 -4.27
N THR A 155 8.52 4.50 -3.11
CA THR A 155 7.60 3.56 -2.45
C THR A 155 6.49 4.29 -1.70
N PHE A 156 5.38 3.60 -1.41
CA PHE A 156 4.30 4.07 -0.51
C PHE A 156 4.80 4.79 0.76
N GLY A 157 5.91 4.32 1.35
CA GLY A 157 6.50 4.92 2.55
C GLY A 157 6.86 6.38 2.38
N PHE A 158 7.43 6.78 1.24
CA PHE A 158 7.75 8.16 0.90
C PHE A 158 6.48 9.04 0.91
N TRP A 159 5.45 8.60 0.19
CA TRP A 159 4.19 9.34 0.04
C TRP A 159 3.48 9.53 1.38
N THR A 160 3.50 8.53 2.25
CA THR A 160 2.93 8.67 3.60
C THR A 160 3.69 9.65 4.48
N THR A 161 5.02 9.79 4.35
CA THR A 161 5.76 10.78 5.13
C THR A 161 5.39 12.20 4.74
N LEU A 162 5.06 12.45 3.47
CA LEU A 162 4.58 13.76 3.02
C LEU A 162 3.28 14.19 3.70
N LEU A 163 2.50 13.28 4.27
CA LEU A 163 1.25 13.58 5.01
C LEU A 163 1.50 14.01 6.46
N THR A 164 2.74 13.95 6.96
CA THR A 164 3.07 14.27 8.36
C THR A 164 3.09 15.77 8.63
N ASP A 165 3.10 16.14 9.90
CA ASP A 165 3.32 17.51 10.39
C ASP A 165 4.69 18.08 9.97
N MET A 166 5.63 17.22 9.54
CA MET A 166 6.88 17.68 8.95
C MET A 166 6.67 18.54 7.70
N TYR A 167 5.56 18.36 6.99
CA TYR A 167 5.23 19.10 5.77
C TYR A 167 4.07 20.09 6.00
N GLU A 168 3.83 20.47 7.25
CA GLU A 168 2.81 21.45 7.65
C GLU A 168 3.44 22.81 7.97
N ASP A 169 2.90 23.89 7.41
CA ASP A 169 3.30 25.27 7.68
C ASP A 169 2.07 26.18 7.72
N ASN A 170 1.49 26.35 8.92
CA ASN A 170 0.26 27.12 9.13
C ASN A 170 0.46 28.65 9.08
N GLN A 171 1.69 29.14 8.91
CA GLN A 171 1.97 30.59 9.00
C GLN A 171 2.35 31.20 7.65
N SER A 172 3.14 30.49 6.85
CA SER A 172 3.79 31.08 5.67
C SER A 172 3.53 30.32 4.38
N ASP A 173 2.72 29.25 4.41
CA ASP A 173 2.39 28.41 3.24
C ASP A 173 3.65 28.00 2.44
N ARG A 174 4.75 27.70 3.13
CA ARG A 174 6.00 27.24 2.49
C ARG A 174 6.00 25.75 2.20
N LEU A 175 5.15 24.99 2.89
CA LEU A 175 5.07 23.53 2.83
C LEU A 175 3.70 23.06 2.31
N LEU A 176 3.47 21.75 2.28
CA LEU A 176 2.33 21.12 1.59
C LEU A 176 0.99 21.39 2.30
N TRP A 177 0.97 21.35 3.63
CA TRP A 177 -0.25 21.45 4.42
C TRP A 177 -0.31 22.76 5.19
N PRO A 178 -1.50 23.36 5.37
CA PRO A 178 -2.83 22.86 4.94
C PRO A 178 -3.17 23.18 3.48
N ALA A 179 -2.34 23.96 2.78
CA ALA A 179 -2.59 24.52 1.44
C ALA A 179 -3.10 23.50 0.40
N LEU A 180 -2.57 22.28 0.38
CA LEU A 180 -2.95 21.27 -0.61
C LEU A 180 -4.10 20.34 -0.19
N THR A 181 -4.68 20.50 1.01
CA THR A 181 -5.66 19.54 1.56
C THR A 181 -6.88 19.36 0.66
N SER A 182 -7.50 20.46 0.25
CA SER A 182 -8.68 20.47 -0.64
C SER A 182 -8.36 20.04 -2.07
N HIS A 183 -7.09 20.09 -2.48
CA HIS A 183 -6.66 19.70 -3.82
C HIS A 183 -6.30 18.21 -3.91
N VAL A 184 -5.72 17.65 -2.85
CA VAL A 184 -5.34 16.23 -2.79
C VAL A 184 -6.51 15.37 -2.33
N PHE A 185 -7.31 15.86 -1.38
CA PHE A 185 -8.47 15.15 -0.82
C PHE A 185 -9.77 15.95 -0.99
N PRO A 186 -10.17 16.30 -2.22
CA PRO A 186 -11.34 17.15 -2.48
C PRO A 186 -12.66 16.56 -1.98
N ASN A 187 -12.72 15.25 -1.75
CA ASN A 187 -13.93 14.53 -1.33
C ASN A 187 -13.80 13.94 0.08
N ALA A 188 -12.83 14.40 0.89
CA ALA A 188 -12.78 14.03 2.29
C ALA A 188 -14.01 14.61 3.03
N PRO A 189 -14.64 13.85 3.96
CA PRO A 189 -15.76 14.36 4.74
C PRO A 189 -15.37 15.59 5.56
N ALA A 190 -16.34 16.46 5.81
CA ALA A 190 -16.14 17.63 6.66
C ALA A 190 -15.63 17.22 8.06
N GLY A 191 -14.67 17.97 8.59
CA GLY A 191 -14.09 17.73 9.92
C GLY A 191 -12.88 16.80 9.94
N PHE A 192 -12.50 16.15 8.83
CA PHE A 192 -11.24 15.39 8.77
C PHE A 192 -10.04 16.32 8.68
N THR A 193 -9.09 16.15 9.61
CA THR A 193 -7.85 16.92 9.64
C THR A 193 -6.72 16.21 8.89
N ARG A 194 -5.63 16.94 8.61
CA ARG A 194 -4.36 16.32 8.12
C ARG A 194 -3.91 15.19 9.05
N THR A 195 -4.04 15.38 10.37
CA THR A 195 -3.68 14.35 11.35
C THR A 195 -4.49 13.08 11.18
N ASP A 196 -5.80 13.19 10.94
CA ASP A 196 -6.67 12.04 10.73
C ASP A 196 -6.34 11.31 9.42
N ILE A 197 -6.14 12.06 8.33
CA ILE A 197 -5.70 11.53 7.04
C ILE A 197 -4.36 10.81 7.20
N CYS A 198 -3.38 11.46 7.81
CA CYS A 198 -2.06 10.87 8.08
C CYS A 198 -2.20 9.57 8.88
N LYS A 199 -3.00 9.57 9.96
CA LYS A 199 -3.24 8.39 10.79
C LYS A 199 -3.87 7.24 9.98
N ALA A 200 -4.81 7.52 9.08
CA ALA A 200 -5.42 6.52 8.20
C ALA A 200 -4.39 5.90 7.25
N PHE A 201 -3.61 6.72 6.55
CA PHE A 201 -2.57 6.24 5.62
C PHE A 201 -1.45 5.46 6.33
N PHE A 202 -1.09 5.81 7.57
CA PHE A 202 -0.12 5.04 8.34
C PHE A 202 -0.66 3.67 8.77
N GLN A 203 -1.94 3.55 9.11
CA GLN A 203 -2.55 2.24 9.36
C GLN A 203 -2.55 1.35 8.11
N ILE A 204 -2.83 1.94 6.94
CA ILE A 204 -2.75 1.24 5.65
C ILE A 204 -1.29 0.83 5.36
N LYS A 205 -0.31 1.70 5.65
CA LYS A 205 1.12 1.41 5.50
C LYS A 205 1.56 0.22 6.37
N GLU A 206 1.07 0.09 7.60
CA GLU A 206 1.34 -1.07 8.44
C GLU A 206 0.81 -2.37 7.81
N LEU A 207 -0.41 -2.36 7.28
CA LEU A 207 -0.97 -3.51 6.57
C LEU A 207 -0.17 -3.84 5.30
N ARG A 208 0.24 -2.83 4.53
CA ARG A 208 1.10 -2.99 3.35
C ARG A 208 2.46 -3.58 3.71
N ASN A 209 3.06 -3.15 4.82
CA ASN A 209 4.35 -3.69 5.26
C ASN A 209 4.23 -5.17 5.62
N ARG A 210 3.15 -5.57 6.31
CA ARG A 210 2.86 -6.98 6.59
C ARG A 210 2.73 -7.80 5.31
N LEU A 211 2.08 -7.24 4.28
CA LEU A 211 1.99 -7.83 2.95
C LEU A 211 3.39 -8.01 2.31
N SER A 212 4.24 -6.99 2.34
CA SER A 212 5.61 -7.03 1.81
C SER A 212 6.52 -8.01 2.56
N HIS A 213 6.30 -8.22 3.86
CA HIS A 213 7.05 -9.19 4.68
C HIS A 213 6.46 -10.61 4.65
N HIS A 214 5.44 -10.84 3.82
CA HIS A 214 4.72 -12.10 3.69
C HIS A 214 4.21 -12.63 5.03
N GLU A 215 3.69 -11.72 5.86
CA GLU A 215 3.05 -12.06 7.13
C GLU A 215 1.57 -12.45 6.93
N ALA A 216 0.96 -12.98 7.97
CA ALA A 216 -0.48 -13.24 7.96
C ALA A 216 -1.25 -11.92 8.00
N VAL A 217 -1.95 -11.55 6.92
CA VAL A 217 -2.61 -10.22 6.78
C VAL A 217 -3.86 -10.07 7.65
N TRP A 218 -4.44 -11.19 8.09
CA TRP A 218 -5.58 -11.24 9.01
C TRP A 218 -5.17 -11.22 10.50
N LYS A 219 -3.87 -11.24 10.82
CA LYS A 219 -3.36 -11.24 12.21
C LYS A 219 -3.44 -9.84 12.85
N PHE A 220 -4.46 -9.60 13.66
CA PHE A 220 -4.59 -8.35 14.41
C PHE A 220 -4.43 -8.57 15.91
N HIS A 221 -4.21 -7.46 16.63
CA HIS A 221 -4.27 -7.40 18.07
C HIS A 221 -5.28 -6.33 18.48
N GLN A 222 -5.82 -6.45 19.69
CA GLN A 222 -6.74 -5.47 20.23
C GLN A 222 -6.05 -4.11 20.35
N ARG A 223 -6.82 -3.03 20.24
CA ARG A 223 -6.34 -1.70 20.55
C ARG A 223 -6.73 -1.35 21.97
N ASP A 224 -5.80 -0.72 22.68
CA ASP A 224 -6.05 -0.12 23.97
C ASP A 224 -7.14 0.95 23.83
N PRO A 225 -8.23 0.87 24.60
CA PRO A 225 -9.38 1.76 24.44
C PRO A 225 -9.10 3.21 24.85
N VAL A 226 -8.06 3.45 25.66
CA VAL A 226 -7.71 4.78 26.18
C VAL A 226 -6.71 5.47 25.26
N THR A 227 -5.64 4.77 24.89
CA THR A 227 -4.53 5.32 24.09
C THR A 227 -4.71 5.11 22.59
N GLY A 228 -5.59 4.18 22.18
CA GLY A 228 -5.78 3.78 20.79
C GLY A 228 -4.62 3.00 20.19
N LYS A 229 -3.59 2.66 20.98
CA LYS A 229 -2.41 1.90 20.53
C LYS A 229 -2.70 0.40 20.46
N THR A 230 -2.05 -0.29 19.55
CA THR A 230 -2.17 -1.76 19.43
C THR A 230 -1.49 -2.46 20.61
N ASP A 231 -2.25 -3.27 21.34
CA ASP A 231 -1.74 -4.11 22.44
C ASP A 231 -1.32 -5.48 21.89
N TYR A 232 -0.02 -5.61 21.59
CA TYR A 232 0.55 -6.84 21.02
C TYR A 232 0.43 -8.08 21.92
N SER A 233 0.09 -7.92 23.20
CA SER A 233 -0.17 -9.03 24.11
C SER A 233 -1.56 -9.66 23.92
N LYS A 234 -2.49 -8.96 23.24
CA LYS A 234 -3.88 -9.37 23.07
C LYS A 234 -4.24 -9.63 21.61
N PRO A 235 -3.86 -10.78 21.03
CA PRO A 235 -4.24 -11.11 19.66
C PRO A 235 -5.75 -11.27 19.51
N VAL A 236 -6.25 -10.94 18.32
CA VAL A 236 -7.65 -11.19 17.95
C VAL A 236 -7.78 -12.66 17.53
N TYR A 237 -8.76 -13.35 18.11
CA TYR A 237 -9.02 -14.76 17.87
C TYR A 237 -10.26 -14.97 16.99
N GLY A 238 -10.22 -16.01 16.17
CA GLY A 238 -11.31 -16.47 15.33
C GLY A 238 -11.29 -15.86 13.92
N THR A 239 -11.67 -16.68 12.95
CA THR A 239 -11.73 -16.30 11.53
C THR A 239 -12.69 -15.15 11.28
N GLN A 240 -13.87 -15.18 11.88
CA GLN A 240 -14.87 -14.13 11.70
C GLN A 240 -14.33 -12.76 12.14
N ALA A 241 -13.82 -12.65 13.37
CA ALA A 241 -13.29 -11.39 13.89
C ALA A 241 -12.07 -10.90 13.09
N SER A 242 -11.17 -11.81 12.72
CA SER A 242 -9.99 -11.48 11.90
C SER A 242 -10.38 -10.98 10.51
N CYS A 243 -11.36 -11.63 9.86
CA CYS A 243 -11.87 -11.20 8.55
C CYS A 243 -12.62 -9.87 8.63
N SER A 244 -13.45 -9.65 9.65
CA SER A 244 -14.16 -8.38 9.84
C SER A 244 -13.19 -7.20 9.98
N LEU A 245 -12.11 -7.36 10.76
CA LEU A 245 -11.09 -6.31 10.89
C LEU A 245 -10.31 -6.08 9.60
N LEU A 246 -9.94 -7.15 8.89
CA LEU A 246 -9.24 -7.00 7.61
C LEU A 246 -10.14 -6.36 6.54
N ARG A 247 -11.43 -6.69 6.51
CA ARG A 247 -12.42 -6.02 5.64
C ARG A 247 -12.53 -4.54 5.97
N LYS A 248 -12.61 -4.17 7.25
CA LYS A 248 -12.59 -2.75 7.64
C LYS A 248 -11.38 -2.02 7.09
N HIS A 249 -10.18 -2.59 7.23
CA HIS A 249 -8.96 -1.99 6.66
C HIS A 249 -9.00 -1.90 5.12
N TYR A 250 -9.65 -2.86 4.45
CA TYR A 250 -9.86 -2.79 3.01
C TYR A 250 -10.85 -1.70 2.62
N ASP A 251 -11.91 -1.53 3.39
CA ASP A 251 -12.89 -0.47 3.20
C ASP A 251 -12.23 0.90 3.41
N ASP A 252 -11.36 1.04 4.42
CA ASP A 252 -10.56 2.25 4.66
C ASP A 252 -9.67 2.59 3.43
N ILE A 253 -9.07 1.58 2.78
CA ILE A 253 -8.31 1.78 1.53
C ILE A 253 -9.20 2.33 0.42
N LEU A 254 -10.37 1.73 0.22
CA LEU A 254 -11.32 2.18 -0.79
C LEU A 254 -11.88 3.56 -0.49
N GLU A 255 -12.06 3.90 0.78
CA GLU A 255 -12.47 5.22 1.24
C GLU A 255 -11.40 6.26 0.94
N MET A 256 -10.12 6.01 1.27
CA MET A 256 -9.03 6.94 0.93
C MET A 256 -8.91 7.17 -0.59
N ILE A 257 -9.09 6.12 -1.41
CA ILE A 257 -9.17 6.28 -2.87
C ILE A 257 -10.32 7.23 -3.24
N GLY A 258 -11.50 7.03 -2.64
CA GLY A 258 -12.68 7.85 -2.90
C GLY A 258 -12.51 9.31 -2.48
N TRP A 259 -11.81 9.59 -1.37
CA TRP A 259 -11.54 10.97 -0.93
C TRP A 259 -10.68 11.75 -1.93
N MET A 260 -9.77 11.06 -2.62
CA MET A 260 -8.96 11.65 -3.69
C MET A 260 -9.70 11.68 -5.03
N SER A 261 -10.41 10.60 -5.38
CA SER A 261 -11.15 10.46 -6.63
C SER A 261 -12.27 9.40 -6.53
N PRO A 262 -13.55 9.83 -6.44
CA PRO A 262 -14.70 8.94 -6.49
C PRO A 262 -14.75 8.14 -7.80
N ASP A 263 -14.39 8.74 -8.92
CA ASP A 263 -14.33 8.08 -10.23
C ASP A 263 -13.31 6.94 -10.25
N ARG A 264 -12.15 7.13 -9.61
CA ARG A 264 -11.13 6.08 -9.50
C ARG A 264 -11.62 4.91 -8.67
N LYS A 265 -12.31 5.18 -7.54
CA LYS A 265 -12.96 4.15 -6.72
C LYS A 265 -14.03 3.41 -7.52
N ALA A 266 -14.93 4.13 -8.19
CA ALA A 266 -16.01 3.55 -8.99
C ALA A 266 -15.45 2.66 -10.12
N ASN A 267 -14.45 3.15 -10.84
CA ASN A 267 -13.76 2.40 -11.89
C ASN A 267 -13.09 1.11 -11.35
N PHE A 268 -12.48 1.16 -10.17
CA PHE A 268 -11.91 -0.04 -9.54
C PHE A 268 -12.99 -1.09 -9.19
N LEU A 269 -14.12 -0.65 -8.65
CA LEU A 269 -15.22 -1.52 -8.26
C LEU A 269 -15.96 -2.11 -9.47
N SER A 270 -16.18 -1.32 -10.53
CA SER A 270 -16.88 -1.77 -11.74
C SER A 270 -16.10 -2.84 -12.52
N HIS A 271 -14.79 -2.94 -12.29
CA HIS A 271 -13.94 -3.97 -12.88
C HIS A 271 -13.63 -5.12 -11.91
N SER A 272 -14.52 -5.36 -10.93
CA SER A 272 -14.43 -6.47 -9.99
C SER A 272 -13.16 -6.49 -9.12
N GLY A 273 -12.44 -5.37 -8.98
CA GLY A 273 -11.15 -5.31 -8.28
C GLY A 273 -11.20 -5.73 -6.80
N ASN A 274 -12.39 -5.67 -6.20
CA ASN A 274 -12.67 -5.98 -4.80
C ASN A 274 -13.28 -7.36 -4.54
N LEU A 275 -13.95 -7.96 -5.54
CA LEU A 275 -14.79 -9.14 -5.33
C LEU A 275 -14.00 -10.33 -4.77
N ARG A 276 -12.81 -10.57 -5.33
CA ARG A 276 -11.93 -11.67 -4.89
C ARG A 276 -11.52 -11.52 -3.43
N PHE A 277 -11.21 -10.30 -3.00
CA PHE A 277 -10.84 -10.02 -1.61
C PHE A 277 -12.02 -10.33 -0.68
N TYR A 278 -13.22 -9.82 -0.94
CA TYR A 278 -14.36 -10.07 -0.06
C TYR A 278 -14.76 -11.55 0.01
N ALA A 279 -14.67 -12.28 -1.11
CA ALA A 279 -14.92 -13.71 -1.14
C ALA A 279 -13.93 -14.47 -0.23
N LEU A 280 -12.63 -14.21 -0.39
CA LEU A 280 -11.57 -14.86 0.40
C LEU A 280 -11.57 -14.41 1.86
N CYS A 281 -11.83 -13.14 2.13
CA CYS A 281 -11.84 -12.56 3.46
C CYS A 281 -13.15 -12.88 4.19
N SER A 282 -13.46 -14.17 4.35
CA SER A 282 -14.67 -14.64 5.00
C SER A 282 -14.43 -16.00 5.67
N VAL A 283 -15.37 -16.42 6.53
CA VAL A 283 -15.34 -17.78 7.10
C VAL A 283 -15.42 -18.83 5.98
N ASP A 284 -16.29 -18.61 4.99
CA ASP A 284 -16.42 -19.50 3.83
C ASP A 284 -15.17 -19.48 2.94
N GLY A 285 -14.52 -18.33 2.80
CA GLY A 285 -13.26 -18.18 2.08
C GLY A 285 -12.11 -18.95 2.73
N LEU A 286 -12.08 -19.07 4.06
CA LEU A 286 -11.16 -19.99 4.74
C LEU A 286 -11.61 -21.45 4.55
N ASN A 287 -12.89 -21.74 4.76
CA ASN A 287 -13.43 -23.10 4.62
C ASN A 287 -13.24 -23.66 3.21
N SER A 288 -13.25 -22.84 2.16
CA SER A 288 -12.96 -23.31 0.79
C SER A 288 -11.57 -23.92 0.63
N TYR A 289 -10.65 -23.66 1.55
CA TYR A 289 -9.33 -24.29 1.59
C TYR A 289 -9.25 -25.42 2.61
N ILE A 290 -9.85 -25.26 3.79
CA ILE A 290 -9.59 -26.18 4.93
C ILE A 290 -10.70 -27.21 5.17
N ALA A 291 -11.92 -26.93 4.73
CA ALA A 291 -13.12 -27.72 5.00
C ALA A 291 -14.25 -27.34 4.00
N PRO A 292 -14.09 -27.58 2.69
CA PRO A 292 -15.06 -27.14 1.68
C PRO A 292 -16.48 -27.67 1.93
N GLU A 293 -16.60 -28.83 2.58
CA GLU A 293 -17.87 -29.45 2.99
C GLU A 293 -18.70 -28.60 3.97
N LYS A 294 -18.10 -27.58 4.61
CA LYS A 294 -18.81 -26.65 5.50
C LYS A 294 -19.50 -25.51 4.76
N ILE A 295 -19.22 -25.31 3.47
CA ILE A 295 -19.89 -24.28 2.66
C ILE A 295 -21.33 -24.74 2.41
N LYS A 296 -22.30 -23.98 2.93
CA LYS A 296 -23.72 -24.37 2.91
C LYS A 296 -24.32 -24.41 1.50
N ALA A 297 -23.95 -23.43 0.66
CA ALA A 297 -24.44 -23.33 -0.70
C ALA A 297 -23.77 -24.40 -1.57
N GLN A 298 -24.56 -25.31 -2.14
CA GLN A 298 -24.06 -26.38 -3.00
C GLN A 298 -25.04 -26.67 -4.15
N ILE A 299 -24.48 -27.07 -5.29
CA ILE A 299 -25.24 -27.58 -6.43
C ILE A 299 -24.79 -29.03 -6.65
N LYS A 300 -25.73 -29.98 -6.55
CA LYS A 300 -25.46 -31.40 -6.85
C LYS A 300 -25.54 -31.63 -8.35
N VAL A 301 -24.51 -32.26 -8.92
CA VAL A 301 -24.53 -32.66 -10.33
C VAL A 301 -25.39 -33.91 -10.48
N SER A 302 -26.60 -33.77 -11.04
CA SER A 302 -27.53 -34.87 -11.31
C SER A 302 -27.53 -35.28 -12.79
N ARG A 303 -28.14 -36.44 -13.11
CA ARG A 303 -28.40 -36.89 -14.50
C ARG A 303 -29.33 -35.87 -15.18
N GLY A 304 -28.73 -34.93 -15.92
CA GLY A 304 -29.42 -33.79 -16.55
C GLY A 304 -28.61 -32.49 -16.56
N GLY A 305 -27.57 -32.39 -15.72
CA GLY A 305 -26.71 -31.21 -15.58
C GLY A 305 -25.70 -30.97 -16.72
N LYS A 306 -26.08 -31.15 -18.00
CA LYS A 306 -25.16 -31.03 -19.15
C LYS A 306 -24.38 -29.70 -19.16
N GLY A 307 -25.04 -28.60 -18.77
CA GLY A 307 -24.41 -27.28 -18.63
C GLY A 307 -23.32 -27.24 -17.56
N ILE A 308 -23.60 -27.79 -16.37
CA ILE A 308 -22.63 -27.87 -15.26
C ILE A 308 -21.49 -28.83 -15.60
N SER A 309 -21.77 -29.96 -16.25
CA SER A 309 -20.71 -30.88 -16.71
C SER A 309 -19.80 -30.22 -17.76
N ARG A 310 -20.36 -29.42 -18.67
CA ARG A 310 -19.57 -28.64 -19.64
C ARG A 310 -18.72 -27.59 -18.94
N LEU A 311 -19.29 -26.87 -17.96
CA LEU A 311 -18.59 -25.91 -17.13
C LEU A 311 -17.36 -26.56 -16.46
N ILE A 312 -17.56 -27.67 -15.74
CA ILE A 312 -16.48 -28.41 -15.07
C ILE A 312 -15.39 -28.81 -16.07
N ARG A 313 -15.77 -29.41 -17.21
CA ARG A 313 -14.82 -29.86 -18.23
C ARG A 313 -13.97 -28.72 -18.81
N ILE A 314 -14.54 -27.52 -18.98
CA ILE A 314 -13.78 -26.36 -19.48
C ILE A 314 -12.83 -25.86 -18.39
N LEU A 315 -13.30 -25.78 -17.14
CA LEU A 315 -12.46 -25.34 -16.02
C LEU A 315 -11.29 -26.31 -15.74
N GLU A 316 -11.49 -27.62 -15.88
CA GLU A 316 -10.42 -28.62 -15.75
C GLU A 316 -9.26 -28.41 -16.74
N LYS A 317 -9.52 -27.73 -17.88
CA LYS A 317 -8.49 -27.37 -18.86
C LYS A 317 -7.75 -26.07 -18.54
N ASN A 318 -8.04 -25.44 -17.40
CA ASN A 318 -7.60 -24.09 -17.04
C ASN A 318 -8.06 -23.01 -18.04
N GLU A 319 -9.19 -23.23 -18.71
CA GLU A 319 -9.79 -22.28 -19.64
C GLU A 319 -10.85 -21.41 -18.94
N PHE A 320 -11.19 -20.29 -19.59
CA PHE A 320 -12.30 -19.42 -19.17
C PHE A 320 -13.59 -19.82 -19.87
N ILE A 321 -14.71 -19.69 -19.15
CA ILE A 321 -16.05 -19.88 -19.69
C ILE A 321 -16.96 -18.74 -19.31
N ARG A 322 -17.77 -18.30 -20.27
CA ARG A 322 -18.80 -17.27 -20.10
C ARG A 322 -20.17 -17.94 -19.94
N ILE A 323 -20.94 -17.46 -18.98
CA ILE A 323 -22.37 -17.71 -18.85
C ILE A 323 -23.10 -16.52 -19.46
N VAL A 324 -23.91 -16.79 -20.48
CA VAL A 324 -24.61 -15.79 -21.29
C VAL A 324 -26.12 -15.94 -21.08
N LYS A 325 -26.81 -14.83 -20.86
CA LYS A 325 -28.28 -14.73 -20.80
C LYS A 325 -28.71 -13.66 -21.79
N GLU A 326 -29.64 -13.98 -22.68
CA GLU A 326 -30.20 -13.03 -23.67
C GLU A 326 -29.11 -12.32 -24.51
N GLY A 327 -28.06 -13.07 -24.88
CA GLY A 327 -26.93 -12.54 -25.67
C GLY A 327 -25.91 -11.72 -24.86
N GLN A 328 -26.21 -11.37 -23.61
CA GLN A 328 -25.28 -10.65 -22.73
C GLN A 328 -24.54 -11.60 -21.80
N THR A 329 -23.27 -11.33 -21.54
CA THR A 329 -22.51 -12.11 -20.55
C THR A 329 -22.89 -11.68 -19.16
N VAL A 330 -23.29 -12.64 -18.34
CA VAL A 330 -23.68 -12.43 -16.94
C VAL A 330 -22.54 -12.82 -16.00
N LEU A 331 -21.75 -13.83 -16.37
CA LEU A 331 -20.68 -14.33 -15.52
C LEU A 331 -19.54 -14.89 -16.36
N THR A 332 -18.31 -14.63 -15.96
CA THR A 332 -17.11 -15.27 -16.50
C THR A 332 -16.39 -16.02 -15.38
N ILE A 333 -16.05 -17.28 -15.61
CA ILE A 333 -15.44 -18.20 -14.62
C ILE A 333 -14.15 -18.78 -15.18
N GLY A 334 -13.07 -18.74 -14.39
CA GLY A 334 -11.80 -19.43 -14.67
C GLY A 334 -11.41 -20.39 -13.54
N ASN A 335 -10.51 -21.35 -13.83
CA ASN A 335 -10.04 -22.35 -12.85
C ASN A 335 -9.03 -21.79 -11.84
N ASP A 336 -8.53 -20.57 -12.08
CA ASP A 336 -7.63 -19.81 -11.20
C ASP A 336 -8.36 -19.16 -10.00
N ASN A 337 -9.64 -19.50 -9.80
CA ASN A 337 -10.58 -18.88 -8.88
C ASN A 337 -10.96 -17.42 -9.23
N SER A 338 -10.77 -17.00 -10.48
CA SER A 338 -11.31 -15.74 -10.97
C SER A 338 -12.81 -15.90 -11.30
N ILE A 339 -13.62 -15.02 -10.72
CA ILE A 339 -15.06 -14.92 -10.98
C ILE A 339 -15.34 -13.44 -11.23
N ALA A 340 -15.84 -13.12 -12.42
CA ALA A 340 -16.31 -11.79 -12.78
C ALA A 340 -17.81 -11.85 -13.07
N ILE A 341 -18.61 -11.23 -12.19
CA ILE A 341 -20.05 -11.05 -12.39
C ILE A 341 -20.22 -9.73 -13.13
N LEU A 342 -20.83 -9.78 -14.32
CA LEU A 342 -20.96 -8.66 -15.24
C LEU A 342 -22.32 -7.97 -15.14
#